data_AF-A0A6A5G4W4-F1
#
_entry.id   AF-A0A6A5G4W4-F1
#
_cell.length_a   1.000
_cell.length_b   1.000
_cell.length_c   1.000
_cell.angle_alpha   90.00
_cell.angle_beta   90.00
_cell.angle_gamma   90.00
#
_symmetry.space_group_name_H-M   'P 1'
#
loop_
_entity.id
_entity.type
_entity.pdbx_description
1 polymer ?
#
loop_
_entity_poly.entity_id
_entity_poly.type
_entity_poly.pdbx_seq_one_letter_code
_entity_poly.pdbx_strand_id
1 'polypeptide(L)'
;MISYFLICLVLVQLSKACIPTQNVDPYPCKTCAKVYDSTCQGTGIPSPSNWCATASDVGVSYTLGPIDPEYWVYNTEDDTCWTILSCPSGTSARYLLTGGITSEGNYGGMETVSFCKESGVGAGEWAVWLGEHIPLDSMRCQNV
;
A
#
# COMPACT_ATOMS: atom_id res chain seq x y z
N MET A 1 -45.70 -18.16 39.63
CA MET A 1 -44.91 -18.55 38.43
C MET A 1 -45.05 -17.50 37.33
N ILE A 2 -44.61 -16.25 37.55
CA ILE A 2 -44.60 -15.20 36.51
C ILE A 2 -43.23 -14.48 36.48
N SER A 3 -42.27 -14.91 37.31
CA SER A 3 -40.98 -14.22 37.49
C SER A 3 -39.82 -14.75 36.62
N TYR A 4 -39.99 -15.88 35.93
CA TYR A 4 -38.92 -16.48 35.11
C TYR A 4 -39.06 -16.16 33.61
N PHE A 5 -40.24 -15.74 33.15
CA PHE A 5 -40.51 -15.53 31.73
C PHE A 5 -39.92 -14.21 31.18
N LEU A 6 -39.70 -13.22 32.05
CA LEU A 6 -39.08 -11.94 31.67
C LEU A 6 -37.54 -12.00 31.62
N ILE A 7 -36.90 -12.97 32.28
CA ILE A 7 -35.44 -13.04 32.35
C ILE A 7 -34.84 -13.62 31.06
N CYS A 8 -35.55 -14.54 30.38
CA CYS A 8 -35.08 -15.12 29.11
C CYS A 8 -35.14 -14.13 27.93
N LEU A 9 -36.01 -13.11 27.98
CA LEU A 9 -36.21 -12.18 26.85
C LEU A 9 -35.17 -11.06 26.79
N VAL A 10 -34.45 -10.80 27.89
CA VAL A 10 -33.41 -9.74 27.94
C VAL A 10 -32.07 -10.22 27.36
N LEU A 11 -31.81 -11.53 27.34
CA LEU A 11 -30.52 -12.08 26.90
C LEU A 11 -30.41 -12.29 25.37
N VAL A 12 -31.50 -12.28 24.62
CA VAL A 12 -31.48 -12.57 23.17
C VAL A 12 -31.20 -11.32 22.31
N GLN A 13 -31.28 -10.12 22.88
CA GLN A 13 -31.15 -8.86 22.11
C GLN A 13 -29.71 -8.31 22.04
N LEU A 14 -28.71 -8.95 22.66
CA LEU A 14 -27.33 -8.45 22.70
C LEU A 14 -26.35 -9.08 21.71
N SER A 15 -26.77 -10.04 20.87
CA SER A 15 -25.87 -10.65 19.89
C SER A 15 -25.92 -10.02 18.49
N LYS A 16 -26.61 -8.89 18.30
CA LYS A 16 -26.36 -8.02 17.14
C LYS A 16 -25.09 -7.21 17.35
N ALA A 17 -24.00 -7.88 17.68
CA ALA A 17 -22.69 -7.37 17.32
C ALA A 17 -22.68 -7.36 15.79
N CYS A 18 -22.75 -6.18 15.19
CA CYS A 18 -22.36 -6.01 13.80
C CYS A 18 -20.96 -6.61 13.68
N ILE A 19 -20.85 -7.76 13.01
CA ILE A 19 -19.56 -8.26 12.55
C ILE A 19 -19.05 -7.13 11.65
N PRO A 20 -17.92 -6.47 11.95
CA PRO A 20 -17.32 -5.61 10.95
C PRO A 20 -16.96 -6.53 9.79
N THR A 21 -17.72 -6.45 8.70
CA THR A 21 -17.24 -6.92 7.41
C THR A 21 -16.02 -6.06 7.14
N GLN A 22 -14.82 -6.61 7.42
CA GLN A 22 -13.60 -6.01 6.92
C GLN A 22 -13.70 -6.05 5.40
N ASN A 23 -14.18 -4.95 4.82
CA ASN A 23 -14.01 -4.66 3.41
C ASN A 23 -12.55 -4.21 3.22
N VAL A 24 -11.62 -5.12 3.53
CA VAL A 24 -10.28 -5.02 3.00
C VAL A 24 -10.43 -5.41 1.54
N ASP A 25 -10.35 -4.44 0.64
CA ASP A 25 -10.18 -4.78 -0.77
C ASP A 25 -9.01 -5.77 -0.84
N PRO A 26 -9.27 -7.00 -1.32
CA PRO A 26 -8.25 -8.02 -1.34
C PRO A 26 -7.11 -7.49 -2.21
N TYR A 27 -5.90 -7.59 -1.69
CA TYR A 27 -4.70 -7.28 -2.45
C TYR A 27 -4.75 -8.04 -3.79
N PRO A 28 -4.79 -7.34 -4.93
CA PRO A 28 -5.20 -7.94 -6.20
C PRO A 28 -4.10 -8.77 -6.87
N CYS A 29 -2.86 -8.53 -6.46
CA CYS A 29 -1.66 -9.13 -7.03
C CYS A 29 -1.39 -10.51 -6.43
N LYS A 30 -0.76 -11.41 -7.18
CA LYS A 30 -0.64 -12.84 -6.81
C LYS A 30 0.79 -13.24 -6.44
N THR A 31 1.73 -12.90 -7.29
CA THR A 31 3.17 -13.18 -7.18
C THR A 31 3.88 -12.04 -6.48
N CYS A 32 3.52 -10.80 -6.81
CA CYS A 32 4.09 -9.62 -6.19
C CYS A 32 3.61 -9.51 -4.74
N ALA A 33 4.51 -9.21 -3.81
CA ALA A 33 4.16 -8.84 -2.44
C ALA A 33 3.88 -7.34 -2.34
N LYS A 34 3.23 -6.88 -1.27
CA LYS A 34 3.11 -5.43 -1.01
C LYS A 34 4.49 -4.81 -0.84
N VAL A 35 4.75 -3.69 -1.51
CA VAL A 35 6.06 -3.00 -1.51
C VAL A 35 6.13 -1.81 -0.56
N TYR A 36 4.97 -1.37 -0.04
CA TYR A 36 4.98 -0.34 1.01
C TYR A 36 5.66 -0.87 2.28
N ASP A 37 6.55 -0.08 2.87
CA ASP A 37 7.32 -0.50 4.03
C ASP A 37 6.41 -0.78 5.25
N SER A 38 6.32 -2.05 5.63
CA SER A 38 5.54 -2.52 6.77
C SER A 38 6.13 -2.12 8.14
N THR A 39 7.35 -1.60 8.18
CA THR A 39 7.99 -1.10 9.41
C THR A 39 7.53 0.30 9.79
N CYS A 40 6.76 0.99 8.94
CA CYS A 40 6.19 2.30 9.23
C CYS A 40 5.10 2.22 10.30
N GLN A 41 5.36 2.84 11.45
CA GLN A 41 4.51 2.77 12.64
C GLN A 41 3.55 3.97 12.79
N GLY A 42 3.62 4.95 11.89
CA GLY A 42 2.76 6.13 11.91
C GLY A 42 3.43 7.38 12.46
N THR A 43 2.66 8.46 12.54
CA THR A 43 3.15 9.80 12.89
C THR A 43 3.82 9.86 14.26
N GLY A 44 5.02 10.42 14.29
CA GLY A 44 5.81 10.62 15.50
C GLY A 44 6.49 9.37 16.05
N ILE A 45 6.45 8.25 15.33
CA ILE A 45 7.07 6.98 15.74
C ILE A 45 8.09 6.54 14.68
N PRO A 46 9.37 6.24 15.05
CA PRO A 46 9.91 6.15 16.42
C PRO A 46 10.21 7.51 17.09
N SER A 47 10.23 8.61 16.35
CA SER A 47 10.41 9.94 16.95
C SER A 47 9.61 11.02 16.23
N PRO A 48 9.38 12.19 16.86
CA PRO A 48 8.67 13.31 16.24
C PRO A 48 9.29 13.82 14.93
N SER A 49 10.60 13.65 14.75
CA SER A 49 11.36 14.15 13.59
C SER A 49 11.80 13.05 12.62
N ASN A 50 11.54 11.78 12.93
CA ASN A 50 11.87 10.65 12.07
C ASN A 50 10.77 9.59 12.20
N TRP A 51 9.81 9.66 11.30
CA TRP A 51 8.66 8.77 11.23
C TRP A 51 8.17 8.62 9.79
N CYS A 52 7.41 7.57 9.54
CA CYS A 52 6.72 7.40 8.27
C CYS A 52 5.25 7.00 8.49
N ALA A 53 4.39 7.47 7.59
CA ALA A 53 2.96 7.18 7.63
C ALA A 53 2.71 5.68 7.47
N THR A 54 1.66 5.15 8.10
CA THR A 54 1.30 3.74 7.87
C THR A 54 0.72 3.56 6.46
N ALA A 55 0.71 2.34 5.92
CA ALA A 55 0.08 2.06 4.63
C ALA A 55 -1.41 2.46 4.61
N SER A 56 -2.08 2.37 5.76
CA SER A 56 -3.48 2.77 5.93
C SER A 56 -3.66 4.28 5.90
N ASP A 57 -2.77 5.06 6.54
CA ASP A 57 -2.85 6.52 6.54
C ASP A 57 -2.56 7.10 5.15
N VAL A 58 -1.71 6.43 4.37
CA VAL A 58 -1.43 6.79 2.98
C VAL A 58 -2.57 6.35 2.05
N GLY A 59 -3.30 5.28 2.38
CA GLY A 59 -4.32 4.71 1.51
C GLY A 59 -3.74 4.00 0.30
N VAL A 60 -2.63 3.27 0.47
CA VAL A 60 -1.93 2.61 -0.66
C VAL A 60 -2.83 1.59 -1.34
N SER A 61 -3.12 1.83 -2.62
CA SER A 61 -3.86 0.92 -3.50
C SER A 61 -2.95 0.30 -4.54
N TYR A 62 -3.23 -0.95 -4.90
CA TYR A 62 -2.53 -1.68 -5.94
C TYR A 62 -3.51 -2.01 -7.06
N THR A 63 -3.02 -2.00 -8.30
CA THR A 63 -3.78 -2.36 -9.50
C THR A 63 -3.08 -3.54 -10.16
N LEU A 64 -3.86 -4.54 -10.57
CA LEU A 64 -3.37 -5.63 -11.43
C LEU A 64 -3.87 -5.41 -12.85
N GLY A 65 -2.95 -5.34 -13.80
CA GLY A 65 -3.24 -5.17 -15.22
C GLY A 65 -2.20 -4.30 -15.94
N PRO A 66 -2.48 -3.90 -17.19
CA PRO A 66 -1.61 -2.97 -17.89
C PRO A 66 -1.48 -1.66 -17.11
N ILE A 67 -0.27 -1.09 -17.10
CA ILE A 67 -0.03 0.25 -16.54
C ILE A 67 -0.69 1.27 -17.47
N ASP A 68 -1.36 2.28 -16.90
CA ASP A 68 -1.98 3.33 -17.70
C ASP A 68 -0.94 4.01 -18.62
N PRO A 69 -1.21 4.11 -19.94
CA PRO A 69 -0.33 4.81 -20.88
C PRO A 69 -0.01 6.26 -20.49
N GLU A 70 -0.85 6.93 -19.70
CA GLU A 70 -0.60 8.29 -19.18
C GLU A 70 0.70 8.39 -18.37
N TYR A 71 1.16 7.29 -17.78
CA TYR A 71 2.37 7.29 -16.95
C TYR A 71 3.66 7.06 -17.72
N TRP A 72 3.59 6.88 -19.06
CA TRP A 72 4.75 6.75 -19.95
C TRP A 72 5.77 5.69 -19.51
N VAL A 73 5.30 4.61 -18.87
CA VAL A 73 6.14 3.46 -18.51
C VAL A 73 6.25 2.55 -19.73
N TYR A 74 7.48 2.34 -20.22
CA TYR A 74 7.72 1.51 -21.40
C TYR A 74 8.10 0.07 -21.02
N ASN A 75 7.86 -0.86 -21.95
CA ASN A 75 8.24 -2.28 -21.86
C ASN A 75 7.66 -3.01 -20.63
N THR A 76 6.46 -2.64 -20.23
CA THR A 76 5.70 -3.37 -19.19
C THR A 76 4.72 -4.34 -19.83
N GLU A 77 4.46 -5.43 -19.11
CA GLU A 77 3.59 -6.51 -19.58
C GLU A 77 2.15 -6.27 -19.09
N ASP A 78 1.16 -6.85 -19.76
CA ASP A 78 -0.25 -6.71 -19.37
C ASP A 78 -0.56 -7.31 -17.98
N ASP A 79 0.24 -8.29 -17.55
CA ASP A 79 0.12 -8.95 -16.24
C ASP A 79 1.10 -8.33 -15.23
N THR A 80 0.86 -7.06 -14.89
CA THR A 80 1.71 -6.26 -14.01
C THR A 80 0.90 -5.74 -12.82
N CYS A 81 1.42 -5.96 -11.61
CA CYS A 81 0.97 -5.28 -10.40
C CYS A 81 1.62 -3.91 -10.34
N TRP A 82 0.86 -2.84 -10.11
CA TRP A 82 1.44 -1.49 -10.02
C TRP A 82 0.69 -0.60 -9.03
N THR A 83 1.36 0.46 -8.62
CA THR A 83 0.85 1.43 -7.65
C THR A 83 1.58 2.77 -7.82
N ILE A 84 0.90 3.85 -7.45
CA ILE A 84 1.47 5.20 -7.36
C ILE A 84 1.30 5.65 -5.91
N LEU A 85 2.37 6.24 -5.37
CA LEU A 85 2.38 6.68 -3.99
C LEU A 85 1.94 8.14 -3.86
N SER A 86 0.79 8.38 -3.24
CA SER A 86 0.28 9.72 -2.92
C SER A 86 0.49 10.03 -1.44
N CYS A 87 1.54 10.78 -1.12
CA CYS A 87 1.90 11.04 0.27
C CYS A 87 1.05 12.15 0.93
N PRO A 88 0.61 11.94 2.20
CA PRO A 88 -0.12 12.96 2.93
C PRO A 88 0.75 14.19 3.23
N SER A 89 0.09 15.31 3.52
CA SER A 89 0.77 16.57 3.85
C SER A 89 1.77 16.40 5.00
N GLY A 90 2.93 17.03 4.88
CA GLY A 90 4.04 16.89 5.85
C GLY A 90 4.89 15.63 5.66
N THR A 91 4.64 14.85 4.60
CA THR A 91 5.49 13.72 4.20
C THR A 91 5.87 13.80 2.73
N SER A 92 6.97 13.14 2.36
CA SER A 92 7.43 12.96 0.98
C SER A 92 7.66 11.48 0.68
N ALA A 93 7.51 11.12 -0.59
CA ALA A 93 7.80 9.78 -1.07
C ALA A 93 9.31 9.47 -0.91
N ARG A 94 9.59 8.25 -0.45
CA ARG A 94 10.93 7.69 -0.35
C ARG A 94 10.92 6.29 -0.94
N TYR A 95 11.67 6.10 -2.01
CA TYR A 95 11.84 4.82 -2.69
C TYR A 95 13.21 4.26 -2.31
N LEU A 96 13.25 3.15 -1.57
CA LEU A 96 14.47 2.42 -1.27
C LEU A 96 14.78 1.51 -2.45
N LEU A 97 15.68 1.96 -3.31
CA LEU A 97 16.15 1.22 -4.48
C LEU A 97 17.08 0.09 -4.03
N THR A 98 17.08 -1.00 -4.78
CA THR A 98 17.98 -2.13 -4.51
C THR A 98 19.43 -1.65 -4.49
N GLY A 99 20.16 -2.02 -3.43
CA GLY A 99 21.50 -1.49 -3.15
C GLY A 99 21.52 -0.35 -2.12
N GLY A 100 20.37 0.02 -1.54
CA GLY A 100 20.29 0.91 -0.37
C GLY A 100 20.24 2.40 -0.69
N ILE A 101 20.05 2.76 -1.95
CA ILE A 101 19.94 4.16 -2.40
C ILE A 101 18.49 4.60 -2.20
N THR A 102 18.28 5.78 -1.61
CA THR A 102 16.93 6.36 -1.47
C THR A 102 16.68 7.41 -2.54
N SER A 103 15.56 7.33 -3.24
CA SER A 103 15.09 8.29 -4.23
C SER A 103 13.81 9.01 -3.76
N GLU A 104 13.62 10.24 -4.23
CA GLU A 104 12.37 11.02 -4.07
C GLU A 104 11.36 10.75 -5.19
N GLY A 105 11.73 9.94 -6.19
CA GLY A 105 10.90 9.67 -7.35
C GLY A 105 11.17 10.62 -8.52
N ASN A 106 10.21 10.71 -9.43
CA ASN A 106 10.24 11.62 -10.56
C ASN A 106 10.21 13.10 -10.11
N TYR A 107 10.98 13.93 -10.82
CA TYR A 107 11.06 15.36 -10.52
C TYR A 107 9.79 16.12 -10.94
N GLY A 108 9.59 17.31 -10.37
CA GLY A 108 8.55 18.25 -10.82
C GLY A 108 7.13 17.88 -10.43
N GLY A 109 6.96 16.99 -9.44
CA GLY A 109 5.64 16.54 -8.98
C GLY A 109 4.99 15.51 -9.90
N MET A 110 5.74 14.98 -10.87
CA MET A 110 5.28 13.84 -11.67
C MET A 110 5.19 12.59 -10.81
N GLU A 111 4.19 11.77 -11.09
CA GLU A 111 3.99 10.51 -10.38
C GLU A 111 5.13 9.54 -10.65
N THR A 112 5.46 8.73 -9.66
CA THR A 112 6.42 7.63 -9.81
C THR A 112 5.64 6.34 -9.73
N VAL A 113 5.64 5.60 -10.83
CA VAL A 113 4.99 4.29 -10.88
C VAL A 113 5.95 3.26 -10.32
N SER A 114 5.51 2.58 -9.27
CA SER A 114 6.11 1.32 -8.82
C SER A 114 5.37 0.18 -9.49
N PHE A 115 6.08 -0.78 -10.05
CA PHE A 115 5.48 -1.91 -10.77
C PHE A 115 6.25 -3.22 -10.52
N CYS A 116 5.56 -4.34 -10.66
CA CYS A 116 6.07 -5.68 -10.45
C CYS A 116 5.35 -6.65 -11.37
N LYS A 117 6.10 -7.50 -12.08
CA LYS A 117 5.53 -8.49 -12.99
C LYS A 117 4.96 -9.67 -12.21
N GLU A 118 3.82 -10.18 -12.66
CA GLU A 118 3.18 -11.35 -12.04
C GLU A 118 3.75 -12.68 -12.55
N SER A 119 4.36 -12.68 -13.75
CA SER A 119 4.89 -13.89 -14.39
C SER A 119 6.15 -13.60 -15.23
N GLY A 120 6.80 -14.66 -15.71
CA GLY A 120 8.01 -14.57 -16.52
C GLY A 120 9.30 -14.31 -15.74
N VAL A 121 10.30 -13.79 -16.44
CA VAL A 121 11.61 -13.45 -15.85
C VAL A 121 11.48 -12.14 -15.07
N GLY A 122 11.92 -12.14 -13.81
CA GLY A 122 11.77 -11.00 -12.89
C GLY A 122 10.38 -10.90 -12.25
N ALA A 123 9.57 -11.96 -12.30
CA ALA A 123 8.29 -12.00 -11.61
C ALA A 123 8.47 -11.89 -10.10
N GLY A 124 7.63 -11.07 -9.45
CA GLY A 124 7.70 -10.82 -8.01
C GLY A 124 8.74 -9.78 -7.59
N GLU A 125 9.54 -9.26 -8.52
CA GLU A 125 10.50 -8.19 -8.27
C GLU A 125 9.87 -6.82 -8.55
N TRP A 126 9.96 -5.92 -7.58
CA TRP A 126 9.47 -4.55 -7.74
C TRP A 126 10.53 -3.67 -8.41
N ALA A 127 10.06 -2.72 -9.20
CA ALA A 127 10.84 -1.65 -9.79
C ALA A 127 10.06 -0.33 -9.75
N VAL A 128 10.77 0.79 -9.92
CA VAL A 128 10.20 2.11 -10.19
C VAL A 128 10.55 2.57 -11.59
N TRP A 129 9.67 3.37 -12.19
CA TRP A 129 9.93 4.05 -13.45
C TRP A 129 10.49 5.45 -13.21
N LEU A 130 11.81 5.60 -13.42
CA LEU A 130 12.54 6.89 -13.32
C LEU A 130 13.24 7.22 -14.64
N GLY A 131 12.53 7.03 -15.75
CA GLY A 131 13.09 7.05 -17.12
C GLY A 131 13.72 5.72 -17.55
N GLU A 132 13.96 4.82 -16.60
CA GLU A 132 14.35 3.43 -16.79
C GLU A 132 13.76 2.54 -15.69
N HIS A 133 13.89 1.22 -15.84
CA HIS A 133 13.44 0.23 -14.84
C HIS A 133 14.50 0.13 -13.75
N ILE A 134 14.23 0.69 -12.57
CA ILE A 134 15.16 0.63 -11.44
C ILE A 134 14.59 -0.28 -10.35
N PRO A 135 15.29 -1.36 -9.96
CA PRO A 135 14.84 -2.26 -8.91
C PRO A 135 14.56 -1.56 -7.57
N LEU A 136 13.48 -1.97 -6.91
CA LEU A 136 12.90 -1.35 -5.72
C LEU A 136 12.75 -2.40 -4.61
N ASP A 137 13.30 -2.11 -3.43
CA ASP A 137 13.15 -2.97 -2.25
C ASP A 137 11.91 -2.59 -1.42
N SER A 138 11.65 -1.28 -1.25
CA SER A 138 10.46 -0.80 -0.54
C SER A 138 10.17 0.67 -0.84
N MET A 139 8.96 1.13 -0.54
CA MET A 139 8.61 2.55 -0.60
C MET A 139 7.83 2.99 0.64
N ARG A 140 7.94 4.28 1.01
CA ARG A 140 7.21 4.87 2.15
C ARG A 140 6.95 6.36 1.97
N CYS A 141 5.99 6.88 2.71
CA CYS A 141 5.85 8.32 2.93
C CYS A 141 6.51 8.70 4.25
N GLN A 142 7.62 9.44 4.19
CA GLN A 142 8.41 9.83 5.36
C GLN A 142 8.28 11.33 5.64
N ASN A 143 8.29 11.73 6.90
CA ASN A 143 8.20 13.14 7.28
C ASN A 143 9.30 14.00 6.64
N VAL A 144 8.95 15.25 6.34
CA VAL A 144 9.88 16.30 5.87
C VAL A 144 10.20 17.32 6.95
#